data_AF-A0A660RYQ9-F1
#
_entry.id   AF-A0A660RYQ9-F1
#
_cell.length_a   1.000
_cell.length_b   1.000
_cell.length_c   1.000
_cell.angle_alpha   90.00
_cell.angle_beta   90.00
_cell.angle_gamma   90.00
#
_symmetry.space_group_name_H-M   'P 1'
#
loop_
_entity.id
_entity.type
_entity.pdbx_description
1 polymer ?
#
loop_
_entity_poly.entity_id
_entity_poly.type
_entity_poly.pdbx_seq_one_letter_code
_entity_poly.pdbx_strand_id
1 'polypeptide(L)' 'MEKIVNYKTGIEIHKEGYKILAKGLGIVNFIRFIQEFETGEGDYTKDRHKWQDKYTVEKIIEEIKR' A
#
# COMPACT_ATOMS: atom_id res chain seq x y z
N MET A 1 37.48 17.01 -11.21
CA MET A 1 36.71 15.75 -11.11
C MET A 1 35.25 16.13 -11.21
N GLU A 2 34.58 15.80 -12.32
CA GLU A 2 33.14 16.00 -12.43
C GLU A 2 32.44 15.17 -11.35
N LYS A 3 31.59 15.81 -10.54
CA LYS A 3 30.71 15.09 -9.63
C LYS A 3 29.73 14.30 -10.50
N ILE A 4 29.91 12.99 -10.57
CA ILE A 4 28.89 12.10 -11.13
C ILE A 4 27.69 12.20 -10.18
N VAL A 5 26.68 12.97 -10.57
CA VAL A 5 25.42 13.03 -9.85
C VAL A 5 24.69 11.73 -10.13
N ASN A 6 24.61 10.86 -9.13
CA ASN A 6 23.80 9.66 -9.22
C ASN A 6 22.32 10.06 -9.02
N TYR A 7 21.58 10.14 -10.12
CA TYR A 7 20.15 10.43 -10.06
C TYR A 7 19.38 9.18 -9.64
N LYS A 8 18.42 9.36 -8.74
CA LYS A 8 17.46 8.31 -8.41
C LYS A 8 16.66 7.93 -9.65
N THR A 9 16.45 6.64 -9.82
CA THR A 9 15.49 6.11 -10.79
C THR A 9 14.09 6.61 -10.48
N GLY A 10 13.19 6.62 -11.47
CA GLY A 10 11.79 7.00 -11.23
C GLY A 10 11.16 6.17 -10.11
N ILE A 11 11.45 4.87 -10.04
CA ILE A 11 10.95 3.97 -9.00
C ILE A 11 11.40 4.41 -7.60
N GLU A 12 12.66 4.83 -7.45
CA GLU A 12 13.20 5.31 -6.18
C GLU A 12 12.53 6.63 -5.76
N ILE A 13 12.34 7.55 -6.70
CA ILE A 13 11.63 8.82 -6.46
C ILE A 13 10.19 8.55 -6.05
N HIS A 14 9.47 7.66 -6.75
CA HIS A 14 8.10 7.30 -6.42
C HIS A 14 7.98 6.70 -5.01
N LYS A 15 8.85 5.74 -4.67
CA LYS A 15 8.85 5.11 -3.33
C LYS A 15 9.12 6.13 -2.23
N GLU A 16 10.04 7.05 -2.45
CA GLU A 16 10.36 8.10 -1.48
C GLU A 16 9.21 9.10 -1.34
N GLY A 17 8.63 9.56 -2.45
CA GLY A 17 7.46 10.43 -2.46
C GLY A 17 6.29 9.83 -1.68
N TYR A 18 5.99 8.54 -1.89
CA TYR A 18 4.92 7.85 -1.16
C TYR A 18 5.18 7.81 0.35
N LYS A 19 6.42 7.57 0.78
CA LYS A 19 6.77 7.58 2.21
C LYS A 19 6.57 8.96 2.84
N ILE A 20 6.99 10.02 2.13
CA ILE A 20 6.85 11.40 2.60
C ILE A 20 5.36 11.77 2.71
N LEU A 21 4.58 11.50 1.66
CA LEU A 21 3.15 11.80 1.61
C LEU A 21 2.37 11.01 2.68
N ALA A 22 2.63 9.71 2.82
CA ALA A 22 1.99 8.89 3.84
C ALA A 22 2.27 9.40 5.26
N LYS A 23 3.50 9.85 5.53
CA LYS A 23 3.88 10.44 6.82
C LYS A 23 3.20 11.79 7.07
N GLY A 24 3.08 12.63 6.04
CA GLY A 24 2.51 13.98 6.17
C GLY A 24 0.98 14.01 6.24
N LEU A 25 0.31 13.15 5.48
CA LEU A 25 -1.16 13.15 5.35
C LEU A 25 -1.85 12.16 6.30
N GLY A 26 -1.12 11.14 6.76
CA GLY A 26 -1.70 9.94 7.34
C GLY A 26 -2.24 8.99 6.27
N ILE A 27 -2.33 7.70 6.60
CA ILE A 27 -2.57 6.63 5.61
C ILE A 27 -3.89 6.80 4.84
N VAL A 28 -4.95 7.25 5.51
CA VAL A 28 -6.29 7.41 4.92
C VAL A 28 -6.29 8.52 3.86
N ASN A 29 -5.75 9.70 4.21
CA ASN A 29 -5.72 10.84 3.29
C ASN A 29 -4.71 10.62 2.16
N PHE A 30 -3.61 9.93 2.43
CA PHE A 30 -2.65 9.53 1.40
C PHE A 30 -3.29 8.65 0.33
N ILE A 31 -4.06 7.62 0.71
CA ILE A 31 -4.75 6.75 -0.26
C ILE A 31 -5.71 7.58 -1.13
N ARG A 32 -6.52 8.45 -0.52
CA ARG A 32 -7.46 9.31 -1.25
C ARG A 32 -6.74 10.26 -2.21
N PHE A 33 -5.63 10.85 -1.78
CA PHE A 33 -4.80 11.71 -2.61
C PHE A 33 -4.26 10.98 -3.84
N ILE A 34 -3.73 9.77 -3.67
CA ILE A 34 -3.25 8.97 -4.82
C ILE A 34 -4.41 8.63 -5.77
N GLN A 35 -5.59 8.33 -5.23
CA GLN A 35 -6.80 8.05 -6.02
C GLN A 35 -7.28 9.22 -6.90
N GLU A 36 -6.84 10.46 -6.64
CA GLU A 36 -7.12 11.62 -7.51
C GLU A 36 -6.34 11.57 -8.83
N PHE A 37 -5.20 10.89 -8.86
CA PHE A 37 -4.32 10.80 -10.04
C PHE A 37 -4.35 9.42 -10.70
N GLU A 38 -4.60 8.37 -9.91
CA GLU A 38 -4.61 6.99 -10.37
C GLU A 38 -5.81 6.27 -9.76
N THR A 39 -6.71 5.74 -10.57
CA THR A 39 -7.87 4.98 -10.09
C THR A 39 -7.47 3.66 -9.41
N GLY A 40 -6.23 3.21 -9.63
CA GLY A 40 -5.79 1.86 -9.31
C GLY A 40 -6.51 0.81 -10.15
N GLU A 41 -6.04 -0.43 -10.05
CA GLU A 41 -6.69 -1.58 -10.67
C GLU A 41 -6.98 -2.65 -9.62
N GLY A 42 -8.02 -3.44 -9.87
CA GLY A 42 -8.44 -4.52 -8.99
C GLY A 42 -9.71 -4.20 -8.18
N ASP A 43 -10.34 -5.26 -7.71
CA ASP A 43 -11.56 -5.20 -6.92
C ASP A 43 -11.29 -5.95 -5.62
N TYR A 44 -10.71 -5.24 -4.64
CA TYR A 44 -10.36 -5.87 -3.36
C TYR A 44 -11.58 -6.50 -2.69
N THR A 45 -12.78 -5.95 -2.89
CA THR A 45 -14.01 -6.56 -2.38
C THR A 45 -14.18 -7.96 -2.95
N LYS A 46 -14.08 -8.15 -4.27
CA LYS A 46 -14.13 -9.48 -4.92
C LYS A 46 -12.93 -10.35 -4.55
N ASP A 47 -11.73 -9.80 -4.56
CA ASP A 47 -10.51 -10.58 -4.31
C ASP A 47 -10.43 -11.08 -2.87
N ARG A 48 -10.92 -10.30 -1.89
CA ARG A 48 -11.01 -10.67 -0.48
C ARG A 48 -11.84 -11.94 -0.27
N HIS A 49 -12.95 -12.10 -1.00
CA HIS A 49 -13.80 -13.28 -0.90
C HIS A 49 -13.10 -14.58 -1.31
N LYS A 50 -12.10 -14.53 -2.21
CA LYS A 50 -11.35 -15.73 -2.65
C LYS A 50 -10.62 -16.46 -1.52
N TRP A 51 -10.24 -15.75 -0.47
CA TRP A 51 -9.47 -16.31 0.64
C TRP A 51 -10.12 -16.11 2.01
N GLN A 52 -10.83 -15.00 2.26
CA GLN A 52 -11.36 -14.68 3.57
C GLN A 52 -12.55 -15.58 3.96
N ASP A 53 -13.40 -15.95 3.00
CA ASP A 53 -14.62 -16.73 3.26
C ASP A 53 -14.33 -18.13 3.85
N LYS A 54 -13.07 -18.58 3.79
CA LYS A 54 -12.59 -19.83 4.38
C LYS A 54 -12.33 -19.73 5.89
N TYR A 55 -12.41 -18.54 6.46
CA TYR A 55 -12.12 -18.26 7.86
C TYR A 55 -13.36 -17.74 8.57
N THR A 56 -13.62 -18.26 9.76
CA THR A 56 -14.54 -17.64 10.71
C THR A 56 -13.75 -16.93 11.80
N VAL A 57 -14.39 -15.99 12.51
CA VAL A 57 -13.75 -15.26 13.61
C VAL A 57 -13.31 -16.24 14.70
N GLU A 58 -14.10 -17.26 14.98
CA GLU A 58 -13.81 -18.31 15.97
C GLU A 58 -12.53 -19.06 15.60
N LYS A 59 -12.41 -19.48 14.32
CA LYS A 59 -11.22 -20.19 13.83
C LYS A 59 -9.96 -19.33 13.90
N ILE A 60 -10.07 -18.03 13.60
CA ILE A 60 -8.95 -17.08 13.74
C ILE A 60 -8.51 -16.97 15.21
N ILE A 61 -9.48 -16.90 16.14
CA ILE A 61 -9.18 -16.83 17.58
C ILE A 61 -8.49 -18.11 18.06
N GLU A 62 -8.89 -19.28 17.57
CA GLU A 62 -8.24 -20.56 17.89
C GLU A 62 -6.79 -20.59 17.41
N GLU A 63 -6.51 -20.12 16.18
CA GLU A 63 -5.16 -20.06 15.62
C GLU A 63 -4.24 -19.09 16.39
N ILE A 64 -4.76 -17.95 16.86
CA ILE A 64 -3.98 -16.97 17.67
C ILE A 64 -3.61 -17.53 19.05
N LYS A 65 -4.47 -18.37 19.64
CA LYS A 65 -4.27 -18.93 20.98
C LYS A 65 -3.35 -20.15 21.01
N ARG A 66 -3.04 -20.74 19.85
CA ARG A 66 -2.17 -21.89 19.70
C ARG A 66 -0.70 -21.49 19.85
#